data_AF-A0A1R1JV94-F1
#
_entry.id   AF-A0A1R1JV94-F1
#
_cell.length_a   1.000
_cell.length_b   1.000
_cell.length_c   1.000
_cell.angle_alpha   90.00
_cell.angle_beta   90.00
_cell.angle_gamma   90.00
#
_symmetry.space_group_name_H-M   'P 1'
#
loop_
_entity.id
_entity.type
_entity.pdbx_description
1 polymer ?
#
loop_
_entity_poly.entity_id
_entity_poly.type
_entity_poly.pdbx_seq_one_letter_code
_entity_poly.pdbx_strand_id
1 'polypeptide(L)'
;MLPTQVIVALLVLQLALVVPLAAVVIQLLRLFHWRFRADPRTRGERPHFTGPVLALLFSALAASDFIGYEPFPTLSRLNPVPLGARAYFTVAMLALAVWCWAYAGAIRERVRRLF
;
A
#
# COMPACT_ATOMS: atom_id res chain seq x y z
N MET A 1 -5.19 10.90 28.60
CA MET A 1 -6.02 10.71 27.39
C MET A 1 -5.21 11.18 26.20
N LEU A 2 -5.11 10.38 25.14
CA LEU A 2 -4.41 10.81 23.92
C LEU A 2 -5.16 12.00 23.29
N PRO A 3 -4.46 13.00 22.73
CA PRO A 3 -5.10 14.10 22.02
C PRO A 3 -5.97 13.56 20.88
N THR A 4 -7.16 14.12 20.67
CA THR A 4 -8.09 13.69 19.60
C THR A 4 -7.42 13.62 18.22
N GLN A 5 -6.52 14.57 17.94
CA GLN A 5 -5.74 14.60 16.70
C GLN A 5 -4.87 13.34 16.51
N VAL A 6 -4.26 12.83 17.58
CA VAL A 6 -3.43 11.62 17.54
C VAL A 6 -4.28 10.38 17.29
N ILE A 7 -5.45 10.30 17.93
CA ILE A 7 -6.40 9.19 17.74
C ILE A 7 -6.87 9.13 16.27
N VAL A 8 -7.28 10.27 15.72
CA VAL A 8 -7.71 10.34 14.31
C VAL A 8 -6.57 9.95 13.38
N ALA A 9 -5.35 10.45 13.61
CA ALA A 9 -4.23 10.14 12.74
C ALA A 9 -3.82 8.65 12.79
N LEU A 10 -3.86 8.02 13.97
CA LEU A 10 -3.66 6.57 14.10
C LEU A 10 -4.74 5.78 13.36
N LEU A 11 -6.01 6.20 13.44
CA LEU A 11 -7.11 5.54 12.75
C LEU A 11 -6.95 5.64 11.22
N VAL A 12 -6.59 6.82 10.71
CA VAL A 12 -6.30 7.04 9.28
C VAL A 12 -5.15 6.16 8.83
N LEU A 13 -4.08 6.07 9.62
CA LEU A 13 -2.92 5.23 9.31
C LEU A 13 -3.28 3.73 9.28
N GLN A 14 -4.10 3.26 10.22
CA GLN A 14 -4.61 1.89 10.22
C GLN A 14 -5.45 1.61 8.98
N LEU A 15 -6.37 2.50 8.63
CA LEU A 15 -7.19 2.35 7.41
C LEU A 15 -6.32 2.34 6.14
N ALA A 16 -5.32 3.22 6.08
CA ALA A 16 -4.37 3.29 4.97
C ALA A 16 -3.57 1.99 4.81
N LEU A 17 -3.32 1.23 5.88
CA LEU A 17 -2.64 -0.07 5.80
C LEU A 17 -3.61 -1.22 5.50
N VAL A 18 -4.78 -1.24 6.15
CA VAL A 18 -5.75 -2.34 6.04
C VAL A 18 -6.38 -2.40 4.66
N VAL A 19 -6.70 -1.26 4.05
CA VAL A 19 -7.36 -1.22 2.72
C VAL A 19 -6.47 -1.84 1.63
N PRO A 20 -5.19 -1.46 1.48
CA PRO A 20 -4.29 -2.10 0.54
C PRO A 20 -4.03 -3.57 0.85
N LEU A 21 -3.90 -3.92 2.13
CA LEU A 21 -3.72 -5.31 2.55
C LEU A 21 -4.90 -6.18 2.09
N ALA A 22 -6.13 -5.75 2.37
CA ALA A 22 -7.33 -6.43 1.94
C ALA A 22 -7.39 -6.58 0.41
N ALA A 23 -7.02 -5.54 -0.34
CA ALA A 23 -6.98 -5.64 -1.79
C ALA A 23 -5.92 -6.62 -2.30
N VAL A 24 -4.73 -6.65 -1.70
CA VAL A 24 -3.70 -7.66 -2.03
C VAL A 24 -4.24 -9.07 -1.75
N VAL A 25 -4.91 -9.30 -0.62
CA VAL A 25 -5.55 -10.59 -0.29
C VAL A 25 -6.62 -10.96 -1.32
N ILE A 26 -7.51 -10.04 -1.69
CA ILE A 26 -8.53 -10.26 -2.73
C ILE A 26 -7.87 -10.63 -4.06
N GLN A 27 -6.78 -9.94 -4.42
CA GLN A 27 -6.04 -10.24 -5.63
C GLN A 27 -5.36 -11.61 -5.59
N LEU A 28 -4.82 -12.02 -4.43
CA LEU A 28 -4.25 -13.36 -4.24
C LEU A 28 -5.33 -14.43 -4.39
N LEU A 29 -6.51 -14.21 -3.80
CA LEU A 29 -7.67 -15.11 -3.97
C LEU A 29 -8.09 -15.19 -5.43
N ARG A 30 -8.12 -14.05 -6.14
CA ARG A 30 -8.43 -14.01 -7.58
C ARG A 30 -7.36 -14.74 -8.40
N LEU A 31 -6.08 -14.65 -8.02
CA LEU A 31 -4.99 -15.39 -8.68
C LEU A 31 -5.11 -16.89 -8.45
N PHE A 32 -5.40 -17.30 -7.22
CA PHE A 32 -5.60 -18.71 -6.88
C PHE A 32 -6.79 -19.28 -7.64
N HIS A 33 -7.91 -18.53 -7.70
CA HIS A 33 -9.06 -18.90 -8.50
C HIS A 33 -8.71 -19.01 -9.99
N TRP A 34 -8.02 -18.02 -10.55
CA TRP A 34 -7.59 -18.01 -11.95
C TRP A 34 -6.61 -19.15 -12.30
N ARG A 35 -5.73 -19.53 -11.35
CA ARG A 35 -4.70 -20.56 -11.57
C ARG A 35 -5.24 -21.97 -11.46
N PHE A 36 -6.15 -22.22 -10.51
CA PHE A 36 -6.57 -23.58 -10.14
C PHE A 36 -8.01 -23.92 -10.48
N ARG A 37 -8.91 -22.93 -10.57
CA ARG A 37 -10.35 -23.17 -10.76
C ARG A 37 -10.94 -22.58 -12.05
N ALA A 38 -10.29 -21.60 -12.65
CA ALA A 38 -10.84 -20.95 -13.85
C ALA A 38 -10.60 -21.77 -15.10
N ASP A 39 -11.67 -21.99 -15.86
CA ASP A 39 -11.66 -22.71 -17.13
C ASP A 39 -10.76 -21.96 -18.14
N PRO A 40 -9.74 -22.60 -18.75
CA PRO A 40 -8.78 -21.93 -19.62
C PRO A 40 -9.39 -21.15 -20.79
N ARG A 41 -10.60 -21.52 -21.22
CA ARG A 41 -11.32 -20.89 -22.33
C ARG A 41 -12.07 -19.60 -21.96
N THR A 42 -12.34 -19.36 -20.67
CA THR A 42 -13.15 -18.21 -20.21
C THR A 42 -12.46 -17.35 -19.14
N ARG A 43 -11.25 -17.74 -18.68
CA ARG A 43 -10.58 -17.16 -17.51
C ARG A 43 -10.19 -15.67 -17.59
N GLY A 44 -10.41 -14.98 -18.71
CA GLY A 44 -10.09 -13.55 -18.87
C GLY A 44 -8.63 -13.19 -18.59
N GLU A 45 -8.36 -11.91 -18.34
CA GLU A 45 -7.03 -11.40 -17.98
C GLU A 45 -6.58 -11.83 -16.58
N ARG A 46 -5.26 -11.98 -16.40
CA ARG A 46 -4.65 -12.29 -15.09
C ARG A 46 -4.97 -11.18 -14.07
N PRO A 47 -5.16 -11.51 -12.78
CA PRO A 47 -5.23 -10.51 -11.72
C PRO A 47 -3.91 -9.74 -11.58
N HIS A 48 -4.01 -8.45 -11.25
CA HIS A 48 -2.96 -7.46 -11.43
C HIS A 48 -2.55 -6.78 -10.13
N PHE A 49 -1.44 -7.24 -9.55
CA PHE A 49 -1.04 -6.91 -8.19
C PHE A 49 -0.37 -5.54 -8.00
N THR A 50 0.07 -4.91 -9.08
CA THR A 50 1.01 -3.77 -9.02
C THR A 50 0.48 -2.59 -8.21
N GLY A 51 -0.78 -2.19 -8.38
CA GLY A 51 -1.38 -1.08 -7.64
C GLY A 51 -1.50 -1.37 -6.14
N PRO A 52 -2.21 -2.44 -5.73
CA PRO A 52 -2.39 -2.76 -4.32
C PRO A 52 -1.09 -3.07 -3.58
N VAL A 53 -0.13 -3.74 -4.22
CA VAL A 53 1.15 -4.06 -3.59
C VAL A 53 1.99 -2.80 -3.35
N LEU A 54 2.07 -1.90 -4.33
CA LEU A 54 2.77 -0.62 -4.15
C LEU A 54 2.10 0.24 -3.09
N ALA A 55 0.76 0.32 -3.10
CA ALA A 55 0.02 1.04 -2.08
C ALA A 55 0.25 0.46 -0.68
N LEU A 56 0.30 -0.87 -0.54
CA LEU A 56 0.60 -1.53 0.72
C LEU A 56 2.02 -1.21 1.20
N LEU A 57 3.01 -1.24 0.30
CA LEU A 57 4.40 -0.96 0.62
C LEU A 57 4.58 0.49 1.13
N PHE A 58 4.00 1.46 0.42
CA PHE A 58 4.06 2.85 0.84
C PHE A 58 3.26 3.12 2.11
N SER A 59 2.12 2.44 2.31
CA SER A 59 1.36 2.54 3.55
C SER A 59 2.11 1.94 4.74
N ALA A 60 2.86 0.85 4.53
CA ALA A 60 3.73 0.27 5.56
C ALA A 60 4.91 1.19 5.93
N LEU A 61 5.52 1.85 4.94
CA LEU A 61 6.54 2.88 5.17
C LEU A 61 5.99 4.10 5.90
N ALA A 62 4.77 4.54 5.57
CA ALA A 62 4.10 5.60 6.32
C ALA A 62 3.86 5.19 7.78
N ALA A 63 3.53 3.93 8.01
CA ALA A 63 3.24 3.39 9.33
C ALA A 63 4.48 3.12 10.20
N SER A 64 5.64 2.83 9.60
CA SER A 64 6.87 2.57 10.37
C SER A 64 7.41 3.80 11.10
N ASP A 65 7.15 5.00 10.58
CA ASP A 65 7.75 6.25 11.09
C ASP A 65 6.73 7.18 11.76
N PHE A 66 5.52 6.70 12.07
CA PHE A 66 4.48 7.50 12.69
C PHE A 66 4.76 7.77 14.19
N ILE A 67 5.18 9.01 14.48
CA ILE A 67 5.29 9.70 15.78
C ILE A 67 5.36 8.77 17.02
N GLY A 68 6.58 8.51 17.49
CA GLY A 68 6.86 8.06 18.86
C GLY A 68 6.51 6.60 19.19
N TYR A 69 5.83 5.89 18.28
CA TYR A 69 5.58 4.46 18.38
C TYR A 69 6.19 3.83 17.14
N GLU A 70 7.22 2.99 17.31
CA GLU A 70 7.86 2.25 16.22
C GLU A 70 7.20 0.87 16.13
N PRO A 71 6.07 0.69 15.40
CA PRO A 71 5.41 -0.61 15.29
C PRO A 71 6.31 -1.64 14.58
N PHE A 72 7.30 -1.17 13.79
CA PHE A 72 8.25 -2.00 13.05
C PHE A 72 9.68 -1.48 13.22
N PRO A 73 10.37 -1.78 14.34
CA PRO A 73 11.71 -1.26 14.63
C PRO A 73 12.75 -1.68 13.58
N THR A 74 12.56 -2.82 12.92
CA THR A 74 13.44 -3.30 11.84
C THR A 74 13.38 -2.42 10.60
N LEU A 75 12.20 -1.89 10.26
CA LEU A 75 12.02 -1.00 9.10
C LEU A 75 12.55 0.41 9.37
N SER A 76 12.33 0.95 10.57
CA SER A 76 12.83 2.29 10.94
C SER A 76 14.37 2.34 10.98
N ARG A 77 15.04 1.23 11.35
CA ARG A 77 16.51 1.13 11.26
C ARG A 77 17.06 1.14 9.83
N LEU A 78 16.31 0.60 8.87
CA LEU A 78 16.72 0.57 7.47
C LEU A 78 16.48 1.91 6.76
N ASN A 79 15.55 2.73 7.27
CA ASN A 79 15.22 4.04 6.74
C ASN A 79 15.22 5.11 7.85
N PRO A 80 16.39 5.59 8.30
CA PRO A 80 16.47 6.57 9.37
C PRO A 80 15.98 7.94 8.89
N VAL A 81 14.72 8.26 9.20
CA VAL A 81 14.13 9.58 8.91
C VAL A 81 14.36 10.53 10.10
N PRO A 82 14.94 11.73 9.88
CA PRO A 82 15.12 12.74 10.93
C PRO A 82 13.79 13.08 11.61
N LEU A 83 13.79 13.24 12.94
CA LEU A 83 12.56 13.47 13.73
C LEU A 83 11.72 14.65 13.20
N GLY A 84 12.35 15.75 12.79
CA GLY A 84 11.66 16.92 12.22
C GLY A 84 11.06 16.70 10.83
N ALA A 85 11.47 15.65 10.11
CA ALA A 85 11.01 15.31 8.77
C ALA A 85 9.98 14.17 8.73
N ARG A 86 9.76 13.45 9.84
CA ARG A 86 8.89 12.26 9.89
C ARG A 86 7.46 12.53 9.44
N ALA A 87 6.89 13.66 9.87
CA ALA A 87 5.53 14.04 9.45
C ALA A 87 5.44 14.24 7.93
N TYR A 88 6.40 14.94 7.33
CA TYR A 88 6.46 15.13 5.88
C TYR A 88 6.66 13.81 5.13
N PHE A 89 7.50 12.93 5.67
CA PHE A 89 7.75 11.60 5.11
C PHE A 89 6.49 10.73 5.11
N THR A 90 5.78 10.62 6.24
CA THR A 90 4.51 9.88 6.34
C THR A 90 3.50 10.41 5.33
N VAL A 91 3.33 11.74 5.24
CA VAL A 91 2.39 12.35 4.28
C VAL A 91 2.80 12.03 2.84
N ALA A 92 4.08 12.13 2.50
CA ALA A 92 4.59 11.78 1.18
C ALA A 92 4.34 10.31 0.83
N MET A 93 4.56 9.40 1.78
CA MET A 93 4.32 7.97 1.60
C MET A 93 2.83 7.66 1.42
N LEU A 94 1.94 8.29 2.19
CA LEU A 94 0.49 8.16 1.99
C LEU A 94 0.06 8.70 0.62
N ALA A 95 0.58 9.85 0.19
CA ALA A 95 0.30 10.41 -1.13
C ALA A 95 0.75 9.46 -2.25
N LEU A 96 1.96 8.88 -2.14
CA LEU A 96 2.45 7.86 -3.07
C LEU A 96 1.59 6.60 -3.04
N ALA A 97 1.13 6.14 -1.88
CA ALA A 97 0.24 4.99 -1.78
C ALA A 97 -1.06 5.22 -2.57
N VAL A 98 -1.69 6.39 -2.40
CA VAL A 98 -2.91 6.78 -3.13
C VAL A 98 -2.62 6.94 -4.63
N TRP A 99 -1.51 7.58 -5.02
CA TRP A 99 -1.15 7.72 -6.42
C TRP A 99 -0.86 6.39 -7.10
N CYS A 100 -0.13 5.49 -6.45
CA CYS A 100 0.09 4.14 -6.96
C CYS A 100 -1.22 3.37 -7.09
N TRP A 101 -2.15 3.54 -6.17
CA TRP A 101 -3.47 2.92 -6.30
C TRP A 101 -4.25 3.44 -7.50
N ALA A 102 -4.34 4.77 -7.63
CA ALA A 102 -5.13 5.42 -8.67
C ALA A 102 -4.52 5.25 -10.07
N TYR A 103 -3.20 5.36 -10.19
CA TYR A 103 -2.50 5.43 -11.47
C TYR A 103 -1.76 4.16 -11.87
N ALA A 104 -1.68 3.11 -11.04
CA ALA A 104 -1.03 1.86 -11.45
C ALA A 104 -1.64 1.26 -12.73
N GLY A 105 -2.96 1.39 -12.93
CA GLY A 105 -3.63 0.98 -14.16
C GLY A 105 -3.13 1.77 -15.38
N ALA A 106 -3.06 3.10 -15.26
CA ALA A 106 -2.63 3.99 -16.33
C ALA A 106 -1.13 3.87 -16.66
N ILE A 107 -0.27 3.73 -15.65
CA ILE A 107 1.18 3.50 -15.83
C ILE A 107 1.40 2.19 -16.58
N ARG A 108 0.71 1.13 -16.18
CA ARG A 108 0.80 -0.17 -16.85
C ARG A 108 0.35 -0.09 -18.30
N GLU A 109 -0.75 0.59 -18.58
CA GLU A 109 -1.25 0.72 -19.95
C GLU A 109 -0.27 1.50 -20.83
N ARG A 110 0.39 2.52 -20.29
CA ARG A 110 1.51 3.19 -20.96
C ARG A 110 2.68 2.27 -21.23
N VAL A 111 3.12 1.49 -20.23
CA VAL A 111 4.23 0.53 -20.40
C VAL A 111 3.91 -0.52 -21.46
N ARG A 112 2.68 -1.06 -21.48
CA ARG A 112 2.24 -2.05 -22.48
C ARG A 112 2.10 -1.46 -23.89
N ARG A 113 1.98 -0.14 -24.04
CA ARG A 113 2.00 0.52 -25.37
C ARG A 113 3.42 0.85 -25.85
N LEU A 114 4.40 0.85 -24.95
CA LEU A 114 5.81 1.14 -25.25
C LEU A 114 6.60 -0.10 -25.67
N PHE A 115 6.12 -1.30 -25.31
CA PHE A 115 6.70 -2.61 -25.65
C PHE A 115 5.70 -3.44 -26.45
#